data_AF-A0A315X9F4-F1
#
_entry.id   AF-A0A315X9F4-F1
#
_cell.length_a   1.000
_cell.length_b   1.000
_cell.length_c   1.000
_cell.angle_alpha   90.00
_cell.angle_beta   90.00
_cell.angle_gamma   90.00
#
_symmetry.space_group_name_H-M   'P 1'
#
loop_
_entity.id
_entity.type
_entity.pdbx_description
1 polymer ?
#
loop_
_entity_poly.entity_id
_entity_poly.type
_entity_poly.pdbx_seq_one_letter_code
_entity_poly.pdbx_strand_id
1 'polypeptide(L)'
;MKPSESEPLIEVNSWEDVPAFASEAEEADFWASHSFGPGLTAEAEAGTLDLDDVLPPPRARTAPVSLRFDTSTIHRLKTLARRRNKGYQTLAKEFIAERLYEEEKREGIIGDSKAS
;
A
#
# COMPACT_ATOMS: atom_id res chain seq x y z
N MET A 1 9.72 -4.25 41.04
CA MET A 1 8.33 -3.77 40.90
C MET A 1 7.77 -4.41 39.64
N LYS A 2 6.88 -5.40 39.74
CA LYS A 2 6.11 -5.86 38.58
C LYS A 2 4.89 -4.92 38.47
N PRO A 3 4.54 -4.38 37.30
CA PRO A 3 3.29 -3.65 37.16
C PRO A 3 2.13 -4.62 37.43
N SER A 4 1.22 -4.17 38.29
CA SER A 4 0.01 -4.85 38.74
C SER A 4 -1.00 -5.06 37.60
N GLU A 5 -1.90 -6.02 37.81
CA GLU A 5 -3.07 -6.37 37.00
C GLU A 5 -3.60 -5.26 36.10
N SER A 6 -3.71 -5.60 34.81
CA SER A 6 -4.53 -4.90 33.83
C SER A 6 -5.99 -4.90 34.28
N GLU A 7 -6.47 -3.80 34.85
CA GLU A 7 -7.90 -3.54 34.92
C GLU A 7 -8.45 -3.51 33.48
N PRO A 8 -9.60 -4.14 33.20
CA PRO A 8 -10.19 -4.09 31.87
C PRO A 8 -10.55 -2.64 31.55
N LEU A 9 -10.07 -2.14 30.41
CA LEU A 9 -10.42 -0.81 29.91
C LEU A 9 -11.94 -0.74 29.69
N ILE A 10 -12.51 0.44 29.90
CA ILE A 10 -13.94 0.69 29.69
C ILE A 10 -14.21 0.72 28.19
N GLU A 11 -15.04 -0.19 27.69
CA GLU A 11 -15.37 -0.26 26.26
C GLU A 11 -16.39 0.81 25.87
N VAL A 12 -15.98 1.67 24.95
CA VAL A 12 -16.84 2.69 24.31
C VAL A 12 -17.48 2.10 23.07
N ASN A 13 -18.80 2.00 23.04
CA ASN A 13 -19.53 1.37 21.93
C ASN A 13 -20.20 2.37 20.98
N SER A 14 -20.33 3.64 21.37
CA SER A 14 -20.88 4.72 20.54
C SER A 14 -20.04 5.99 20.66
N TRP A 15 -19.97 6.78 19.58
CA TRP A 15 -19.34 8.12 19.61
C TRP A 15 -20.05 9.08 20.57
N GLU A 16 -21.30 8.81 20.93
CA GLU A 16 -22.06 9.57 21.93
C GLU A 16 -21.49 9.42 23.35
N ASP A 17 -20.75 8.33 23.61
CA ASP A 17 -20.11 8.07 24.91
C ASP A 17 -18.77 8.81 25.05
N VAL A 18 -18.24 9.38 23.95
CA VAL A 18 -17.00 10.16 23.94
C VAL A 18 -17.32 11.64 24.20
N PRO A 19 -16.85 12.23 25.31
CA PRO A 19 -17.12 13.63 25.60
C PRO A 19 -16.36 14.56 24.66
N ALA A 20 -16.82 15.80 24.54
CA ALA A 20 -16.04 16.85 23.87
C ALA A 20 -14.87 17.26 24.78
N PHE A 21 -13.64 16.99 24.34
CA PHE A 21 -12.43 17.36 25.07
C PHE A 21 -12.08 18.84 24.85
N ALA A 22 -11.68 19.53 25.92
CA ALA A 22 -11.18 20.90 25.82
C ALA A 22 -9.67 20.95 25.49
N SER A 23 -8.96 19.83 25.63
CA SER A 23 -7.53 19.70 25.30
C SER A 23 -7.11 18.26 24.96
N GLU A 24 -5.97 18.12 24.27
CA GLU A 24 -5.36 16.82 23.98
C GLU A 24 -4.97 16.03 25.24
N ALA A 25 -4.68 16.72 26.35
CA ALA A 25 -4.35 16.08 27.61
C ALA A 25 -5.58 15.37 28.22
N GLU A 26 -6.75 15.99 28.15
CA GLU A 26 -8.01 15.38 28.60
C GLU A 26 -8.39 14.16 27.74
N GLU A 27 -8.15 14.24 26.44
CA GLU A 27 -8.33 13.11 25.52
C GLU A 27 -7.40 11.94 25.87
N ALA A 28 -6.12 12.23 26.13
CA ALA A 28 -5.14 11.21 26.52
C ALA A 28 -5.51 10.53 27.84
N ASP A 29 -5.97 11.29 28.85
CA ASP A 29 -6.41 10.75 30.14
C ASP A 29 -7.67 9.88 29.99
N PHE A 30 -8.59 10.25 29.09
CA PHE A 30 -9.76 9.45 28.76
C PHE A 30 -9.36 8.12 28.12
N TRP A 31 -8.52 8.13 27.08
CA TRP A 31 -8.06 6.91 26.39
C TRP A 31 -7.06 6.05 27.20
N ALA A 32 -6.51 6.58 28.29
CA ALA A 32 -5.75 5.77 29.24
C ALA A 32 -6.63 4.77 30.02
N SER A 33 -7.94 5.04 30.12
CA SER A 33 -8.91 4.21 30.85
C SER A 33 -10.02 3.60 29.97
N HIS A 34 -10.19 4.09 28.74
CA HIS A 34 -11.20 3.62 27.80
C HIS A 34 -10.58 2.94 26.58
N SER A 35 -11.30 2.00 25.97
CA SER A 35 -10.92 1.37 24.70
C SER A 35 -12.09 1.34 23.72
N PHE A 36 -11.77 1.17 22.44
CA PHE A 36 -12.76 0.93 21.39
C PHE A 36 -13.51 -0.37 21.64
N GLY A 37 -14.83 -0.28 21.80
CA GLY A 37 -15.73 -1.42 21.93
C GLY A 37 -16.16 -1.99 20.57
N PRO A 38 -16.85 -3.15 20.57
CA PRO A 38 -17.36 -3.78 19.36
C PRO A 38 -18.27 -2.89 18.51
N GLY A 39 -19.09 -2.03 19.13
CA GLY A 39 -20.01 -1.13 18.43
C GLY A 39 -19.29 -0.13 17.53
N LEU A 40 -18.29 0.59 18.07
CA LEU A 40 -17.51 1.57 17.33
C LEU A 40 -16.64 0.91 16.25
N THR A 41 -16.13 -0.28 16.54
CA THR A 41 -15.32 -1.07 15.59
C THR A 41 -16.16 -1.48 14.38
N ALA A 42 -17.39 -1.96 14.59
CA ALA A 42 -18.30 -2.33 13.52
C ALA A 42 -18.74 -1.11 12.69
N GLU A 43 -18.94 0.06 13.31
CA GLU A 43 -19.25 1.30 12.60
C GLU A 43 -18.07 1.78 11.74
N ALA A 44 -16.85 1.71 12.27
CA ALA A 44 -15.64 2.03 11.52
C ALA A 44 -15.45 1.09 10.31
N GLU A 45 -15.68 -0.21 10.47
CA GLU A 45 -15.65 -1.18 9.38
C GLU A 45 -16.77 -0.93 8.35
N ALA A 46 -17.98 -0.59 8.78
CA ALA A 46 -19.08 -0.26 7.87
C ALA A 46 -18.80 1.02 7.04
N GLY A 47 -18.14 2.03 7.63
CA GLY A 47 -17.73 3.26 6.97
C GLY A 47 -16.57 3.09 5.96
N THR A 48 -15.88 1.95 5.95
CA THR A 48 -14.82 1.69 4.95
C THR A 48 -15.34 1.33 3.54
N LEU A 49 -16.65 1.13 3.39
CA LEU A 49 -17.26 0.74 2.11
C LEU A 49 -17.28 1.86 1.05
N ASP A 50 -17.17 3.13 1.45
CA ASP A 50 -17.16 4.30 0.54
C ASP A 50 -15.76 4.95 0.40
N LEU A 51 -14.68 4.24 0.77
CA LEU A 51 -13.31 4.75 0.64
C LEU A 51 -12.65 4.43 -0.71
N ASP A 52 -13.34 3.72 -1.61
CA ASP A 52 -12.80 3.35 -2.93
C ASP A 52 -12.48 4.58 -3.81
N ASP A 53 -13.17 5.71 -3.61
CA ASP A 53 -12.91 6.97 -4.34
C ASP A 53 -11.80 7.83 -3.71
N VAL A 54 -11.41 7.56 -2.46
CA VAL A 54 -10.38 8.33 -1.72
C VAL A 54 -9.05 7.58 -1.65
N LEU A 55 -9.09 6.25 -1.70
CA LEU A 55 -7.90 5.42 -1.70
C LEU A 55 -7.27 5.38 -3.09
N PRO A 56 -5.93 5.37 -3.18
CA PRO A 56 -5.27 5.11 -4.45
C PRO A 56 -5.73 3.75 -4.98
N PRO A 57 -5.92 3.62 -6.31
CA PRO A 57 -6.43 2.39 -6.90
C PRO A 57 -5.59 1.20 -6.45
N PRO A 58 -6.21 0.03 -6.22
CA PRO A 58 -5.49 -1.18 -5.83
C PRO A 58 -4.29 -1.39 -6.75
N ARG A 59 -3.11 -1.67 -6.18
CA ARG A 59 -1.91 -1.91 -7.00
C ARG A 59 -2.22 -2.97 -8.05
N ALA A 60 -1.88 -2.68 -9.31
CA ALA A 60 -2.04 -3.62 -10.41
C ALA A 60 -1.44 -4.98 -10.01
N ARG A 61 -2.24 -6.05 -10.14
CA ARG A 61 -1.83 -7.38 -9.70
C ARG A 61 -0.67 -7.87 -10.55
N THR A 62 0.51 -8.01 -9.94
CA THR A 62 1.68 -8.62 -10.58
C THR A 62 1.68 -10.13 -10.36
N ALA A 63 1.88 -10.92 -11.41
CA ALA A 63 2.07 -12.36 -11.30
C ALA A 63 3.57 -12.72 -11.25
N PRO A 64 4.02 -13.64 -10.37
CA PRO A 64 5.40 -14.10 -10.36
C PRO A 64 5.69 -14.97 -11.60
N VAL A 65 6.82 -14.72 -12.25
CA VAL A 65 7.34 -15.55 -13.35
C VAL A 65 8.79 -15.93 -13.07
N SER A 66 9.16 -17.18 -13.37
CA SER A 66 10.55 -17.65 -13.28
C SER A 66 11.20 -17.62 -14.65
N LEU A 67 12.23 -16.80 -14.81
CA LEU A 67 13.03 -16.68 -16.04
C LEU A 67 14.49 -17.03 -15.74
N ARG A 68 15.14 -17.75 -16.66
CA ARG A 68 16.56 -18.09 -16.56
C ARG A 68 17.36 -17.22 -17.53
N PHE A 69 18.46 -16.68 -17.02
CA PHE A 69 19.44 -15.93 -17.81
C PHE A 69 20.81 -16.54 -17.56
N ASP A 70 21.70 -16.44 -18.54
CA ASP A 70 23.10 -16.78 -18.33
C ASP A 70 23.78 -15.75 -17.40
N THR A 71 24.87 -16.19 -16.77
CA THR A 71 25.63 -15.39 -15.80
C THR A 71 26.14 -14.07 -16.40
N SER A 72 26.54 -14.08 -17.68
CA SER A 72 27.11 -12.90 -18.34
C SER A 72 26.05 -11.82 -18.55
N THR A 73 24.83 -12.23 -18.91
CA THR A 73 23.69 -11.33 -19.08
C THR A 73 23.30 -10.69 -17.75
N ILE A 74 23.20 -11.46 -16.67
CA ILE A 74 22.93 -10.92 -15.33
C ILE A 74 24.02 -9.93 -14.90
N HIS A 75 25.29 -10.23 -15.18
CA HIS A 75 26.39 -9.33 -14.85
C HIS A 75 26.32 -8.00 -15.61
N ARG A 76 26.04 -8.04 -16.92
CA ARG A 76 25.86 -6.85 -17.76
C ARG A 76 24.68 -6.01 -17.28
N LEU A 77 23.54 -6.64 -17.00
CA LEU A 77 22.34 -5.98 -16.50
C LEU A 77 22.61 -5.27 -15.15
N LYS A 78 23.24 -5.96 -14.19
CA LYS A 78 23.62 -5.35 -12.89
C LYS A 78 24.57 -4.16 -13.07
N THR A 79 25.51 -4.27 -14.00
CA THR A 79 26.46 -3.18 -14.28
C THR A 79 25.78 -1.96 -14.87
N LEU A 80 24.86 -2.15 -15.82
CA LEU A 80 24.05 -1.06 -16.37
C LEU A 80 23.12 -0.44 -15.33
N ALA A 81 22.48 -1.25 -14.50
CA ALA A 81 21.57 -0.79 -13.45
C ALA A 81 22.28 0.12 -12.44
N ARG A 82 23.49 -0.26 -11.99
CA ARG A 82 24.33 0.57 -11.13
C ARG A 82 24.65 1.92 -11.75
N ARG A 83 25.04 1.94 -13.04
CA ARG A 83 25.33 3.19 -13.76
C ARG A 83 24.12 4.11 -13.89
N ARG A 84 22.91 3.55 -13.91
CA ARG A 84 21.64 4.30 -13.97
C ARG A 84 21.04 4.56 -12.59
N ASN A 85 21.74 4.21 -11.51
CA ASN A 85 21.25 4.34 -10.14
C ASN A 85 19.89 3.64 -9.89
N LYS A 86 19.69 2.47 -10.53
CA LYS A 86 18.47 1.65 -10.43
C LYS A 86 18.79 0.22 -9.95
N GLY A 87 17.79 -0.45 -9.39
CA GLY A 87 17.85 -1.89 -9.14
C GLY A 87 17.85 -2.69 -10.45
N TYR A 88 18.60 -3.79 -10.53
CA TYR A 88 18.70 -4.59 -11.76
C TYR A 88 17.36 -5.20 -12.19
N GLN A 89 16.50 -5.57 -11.24
CA GLN A 89 15.14 -6.04 -11.52
C GLN A 89 14.25 -4.93 -12.08
N THR A 90 14.38 -3.70 -11.57
CA THR A 90 13.67 -2.53 -12.11
C THR A 90 14.09 -2.28 -13.55
N LEU A 91 15.41 -2.24 -13.80
CA LEU A 91 15.94 -2.04 -15.16
C LEU A 91 15.50 -3.15 -16.12
N ALA A 92 15.49 -4.42 -15.67
CA ALA A 92 15.00 -5.52 -16.48
C ALA A 92 13.53 -5.35 -16.89
N LYS A 93 12.68 -4.95 -15.95
CA LYS A 93 11.25 -4.69 -16.22
C LYS A 93 11.06 -3.55 -17.22
N GLU A 94 11.83 -2.47 -17.08
CA GLU A 94 11.81 -1.35 -18.03
C GLU A 94 12.20 -1.81 -19.44
N PHE A 95 13.31 -2.54 -19.59
CA PHE A 95 13.73 -3.05 -20.90
C PHE A 95 12.71 -3.99 -21.54
N ILE A 96 12.07 -4.87 -20.75
CA ILE A 96 11.04 -5.76 -21.26
C ILE A 96 9.81 -4.95 -21.72
N ALA A 97 9.38 -3.96 -20.94
CA ALA A 97 8.25 -3.11 -21.29
C ALA A 97 8.52 -2.29 -22.56
N GLU A 98 9.70 -1.67 -22.66
CA GLU A 98 10.14 -0.92 -23.84
C GLU A 98 10.13 -1.82 -25.09
N ARG A 99 10.71 -3.03 -24.98
CA ARG A 99 10.79 -3.96 -26.11
C ARG A 99 9.42 -4.51 -26.52
N LEU A 100 8.54 -4.79 -25.56
CA LEU A 100 7.17 -5.23 -25.85
C LEU A 100 6.41 -4.15 -26.60
N TYR A 101 6.46 -2.91 -26.13
CA TYR A 101 5.80 -1.78 -26.79
C TYR A 101 6.27 -1.60 -28.24
N GLU A 102 7.59 -1.70 -28.49
CA GLU A 102 8.14 -1.62 -29.84
C GLU A 102 7.64 -2.74 -30.75
N GLU A 103 7.56 -3.98 -30.25
CA GLU A 103 7.08 -5.12 -31.04
C GLU A 103 5.57 -5.07 -31.23
N GLU A 104 4.79 -4.69 -30.22
CA GLU A 104 3.34 -4.45 -30.34
C GLU A 104 3.02 -3.38 -31.38
N LYS A 105 3.84 -2.31 -31.44
CA LYS A 105 3.72 -1.29 -32.49
C LYS A 105 4.06 -1.85 -33.87
N ARG A 106 5.12 -2.66 -33.99
CA ARG A 106 5.53 -3.27 -35.27
C ARG A 106 4.48 -4.24 -35.81
N GLU A 107 3.86 -5.02 -34.93
CA GLU A 107 2.80 -5.98 -35.26
C GLU A 107 1.42 -5.29 -35.43
N GLY A 108 1.34 -3.97 -35.24
CA GLY A 108 0.11 -3.20 -35.39
C GLY A 108 -0.94 -3.47 -34.29
N ILE A 109 -0.53 -4.08 -33.17
CA ILE A 109 -1.39 -4.37 -32.01
C ILE A 109 -1.74 -3.07 -31.28
N ILE A 110 -0.76 -2.17 -31.17
CA ILE A 110 -0.96 -0.82 -30.62
C ILE A 110 -0.85 0.17 -31.78
N GLY A 111 -1.97 0.81 -32.12
CA GLY A 111 -1.98 1.93 -33.06
C GLY A 111 -1.29 3.16 -32.47
N ASP A 112 -0.79 4.06 -33.32
CA ASP A 112 -0.32 5.38 -32.91
C ASP A 112 -1.50 6.14 -32.27
N SER A 113 -1.66 6.00 -30.95
CA SER A 113 -2.66 6.75 -30.19
C SER A 113 -2.15 8.18 -30.02
N LYS A 114 -2.28 8.96 -31.09
CA LYS A 114 -2.19 10.41 -31.06
C LYS A 114 -3.02 10.99 -32.20
N ALA A 115 -4.31 11.18 -31.94
CA ALA A 115 -5.15 12.27 -32.47
C ALA A 115 -6.62 12.04 -32.09
N SER A 116 -7.07 12.68 -31.00
CA SER A 116 -8.37 13.35 -30.85
C SER A 116 -8.37 14.16 -29.57
#